data_AF-A0A0J7YQJ2-F1
#
_entry.id   AF-A0A0J7YQJ2-F1
#
_cell.length_a   1.000
_cell.length_b   1.000
_cell.length_c   1.000
_cell.angle_alpha   90.00
_cell.angle_beta   90.00
_cell.angle_gamma   90.00
#
_symmetry.space_group_name_H-M   'P 1'
#
loop_
_entity.id
_entity.type
_entity.pdbx_description
1 polymer ?
#
loop_
_entity_poly.entity_id
_entity_poly.type
_entity_poly.pdbx_seq_one_letter_code
_entity_poly.pdbx_strand_id
1 'polypeptide(L)'
;AGLAGQAGRLASYLHEHPDTSLTDIAHALATTRSHLPQRAVILATDHTHAITTLTALAQGEHTPDAITAQAAPITGRQVWVFPGQGAQWAGMGADLLDTSPAFAQKMTEC
;
A
#
# COMPACT_ATOMS: atom_id res chain seq x y z
N ALA A 1 10.97 -12.35 11.63
CA ALA A 1 12.31 -11.76 11.84
C ALA A 1 12.79 -10.98 10.61
N GLY A 2 12.95 -11.60 9.44
CA GLY A 2 13.48 -10.92 8.24
C GLY A 2 12.68 -9.70 7.78
N LEU A 3 11.35 -9.83 7.65
CA LEU A 3 10.45 -8.73 7.26
C LEU A 3 10.49 -7.57 8.28
N ALA A 4 10.37 -7.88 9.56
CA ALA A 4 10.45 -6.90 10.64
C ALA A 4 11.80 -6.15 10.64
N GLY A 5 12.92 -6.85 10.43
CA GLY A 5 14.24 -6.22 10.29
C GLY A 5 14.34 -5.30 9.09
N GLN A 6 13.74 -5.67 7.94
CA GLN A 6 13.68 -4.79 6.77
C GLN A 6 12.81 -3.55 6.99
N ALA A 7 11.69 -3.69 7.71
CA ALA A 7 10.84 -2.56 8.09
C ALA A 7 11.60 -1.55 8.95
N GLY A 8 12.31 -2.02 9.98
CA GLY A 8 13.13 -1.17 10.85
C GLY A 8 14.24 -0.44 10.08
N ARG A 9 14.94 -1.14 9.17
CA ARG A 9 15.97 -0.52 8.32
C ARG A 9 15.40 0.57 7.40
N LEU A 10 14.21 0.35 6.83
CA LEU A 10 13.57 1.35 5.98
C LEU A 10 13.09 2.55 6.81
N ALA A 11 12.58 2.33 8.02
CA ALA A 11 12.22 3.42 8.94
C ALA A 11 13.44 4.29 9.28
N SER A 12 14.58 3.68 9.63
CA SER A 12 15.83 4.41 9.87
C SER A 12 16.30 5.18 8.63
N TYR A 13 16.25 4.55 7.45
CA TYR A 13 16.65 5.22 6.21
C TYR A 13 15.79 6.46 5.91
N LEU A 14 14.47 6.36 6.05
CA LEU A 14 13.55 7.49 5.86
C LEU A 14 13.77 8.60 6.90
N HIS A 15 14.13 8.24 8.13
CA HIS A 15 14.47 9.21 9.17
C HIS A 15 15.76 9.98 8.84
N GLU A 16 16.76 9.30 8.29
CA GLU A 16 18.04 9.90 7.89
C GLU A 16 17.96 10.72 6.59
N HIS A 17 16.97 10.44 5.73
CA HIS A 17 16.84 11.06 4.40
C HIS A 17 15.43 11.65 4.17
N PRO A 18 15.04 12.68 4.94
CA PRO A 18 13.67 13.23 4.95
C PRO A 18 13.24 13.85 3.61
N ASP A 19 14.20 14.21 2.75
CA ASP A 19 13.93 14.82 1.44
C ASP A 19 13.71 13.77 0.33
N THR A 20 13.85 12.47 0.63
CA THR A 20 13.71 11.43 -0.38
C THR A 20 12.24 11.22 -0.73
N SER A 21 11.90 11.25 -2.02
CA SER A 21 10.53 10.99 -2.46
C SER A 21 10.03 9.60 -2.01
N LEU A 22 8.92 9.56 -1.27
CA LEU A 22 8.25 8.30 -0.92
C LEU A 22 7.78 7.55 -2.15
N THR A 23 7.38 8.27 -3.20
CA THR A 23 6.95 7.67 -4.47
C THR A 23 8.11 6.94 -5.14
N ASP A 24 9.31 7.52 -5.14
CA ASP A 24 10.49 6.90 -5.74
C ASP A 24 10.93 5.66 -4.94
N ILE A 25 10.87 5.74 -3.60
CA ILE A 25 11.15 4.60 -2.72
C ILE A 25 10.14 3.48 -2.97
N ALA A 26 8.84 3.80 -3.00
CA ALA A 26 7.78 2.82 -3.25
C ALA A 26 7.95 2.16 -4.62
N HIS A 27 8.25 2.95 -5.66
CA HIS A 27 8.53 2.44 -7.00
C HIS A 27 9.74 1.50 -7.01
N ALA A 28 10.85 1.90 -6.38
CA ALA A 28 12.06 1.08 -6.31
C ALA A 28 11.82 -0.24 -5.57
N LEU A 29 11.10 -0.21 -4.44
CA LEU A 29 10.74 -1.42 -3.68
C LEU A 29 9.84 -2.36 -4.49
N ALA A 30 8.88 -1.80 -5.24
CA ALA A 30 7.94 -2.57 -6.05
C ALA A 30 8.59 -3.22 -7.27
N THR A 31 9.58 -2.56 -7.90
CA THR A 31 10.08 -2.97 -9.23
C THR A 31 11.50 -3.54 -9.24
N THR A 32 12.35 -3.19 -8.27
CA THR A 32 13.78 -3.56 -8.30
C THR A 32 14.17 -4.61 -7.26
N ARG A 33 13.31 -4.89 -6.28
CA ARG A 33 13.58 -5.84 -5.19
C ARG A 33 12.82 -7.14 -5.40
N SER A 34 13.45 -8.25 -5.03
CA SER A 34 12.79 -9.56 -5.05
C SER A 34 11.63 -9.60 -4.04
N HIS A 35 10.46 -10.02 -4.50
CA HIS A 35 9.29 -10.18 -3.63
C HIS A 35 9.32 -11.54 -2.92
N LEU A 36 9.96 -11.59 -1.76
CA LEU A 36 10.07 -12.79 -0.92
C LEU A 36 8.70 -13.28 -0.39
N PRO A 37 8.60 -14.48 0.21
CA PRO A 37 7.32 -15.02 0.67
C PRO A 37 6.61 -14.21 1.76
N GLN A 38 7.34 -13.67 2.73
CA GLN A 38 6.77 -12.78 3.74
C GLN A 38 6.79 -11.33 3.22
N ARG A 39 5.62 -10.73 3.06
CA ARG A 39 5.47 -9.40 2.45
C ARG A 39 4.69 -8.46 3.37
N ALA A 40 5.01 -7.18 3.25
CA ALA A 40 4.21 -6.10 3.81
C ALA A 40 4.00 -5.01 2.74
N VAL A 41 2.84 -4.36 2.81
CA VAL A 41 2.56 -3.09 2.12
C VAL A 41 2.19 -2.08 3.18
N ILE A 42 2.81 -0.91 3.12
CA ILE A 42 2.52 0.22 4.00
C ILE A 42 1.76 1.28 3.18
N LEU A 43 0.59 1.67 3.67
CA LEU A 43 -0.16 2.81 3.15
C LEU A 43 0.27 4.04 3.97
N ALA A 44 0.96 4.98 3.34
CA ALA A 44 1.44 6.19 4.02
C ALA A 44 1.15 7.42 3.18
N THR A 45 0.64 8.46 3.82
CA THR A 45 0.38 9.77 3.18
C THR A 45 1.57 10.71 3.25
N ASP A 46 2.47 10.47 4.20
CA ASP A 46 3.66 11.29 4.43
C ASP A 46 4.78 10.49 5.13
N HIS A 47 5.94 11.12 5.29
CA HIS A 47 7.13 10.51 5.87
C HIS A 47 6.94 10.09 7.33
N THR A 48 6.29 10.92 8.13
CA THR A 48 6.07 10.65 9.55
C THR A 48 5.19 9.41 9.69
N HIS A 49 4.10 9.37 8.93
CA HIS A 49 3.20 8.21 8.89
C HIS A 49 3.93 6.94 8.42
N ALA A 50 4.75 7.03 7.37
CA ALA A 50 5.55 5.90 6.90
C ALA A 50 6.51 5.37 7.98
N ILE A 51 7.27 6.25 8.64
CA ILE A 51 8.22 5.89 9.69
C ILE A 51 7.51 5.24 10.88
N THR A 52 6.40 5.83 11.34
CA THR A 52 5.61 5.29 12.46
C THR A 52 5.09 3.89 12.13
N THR A 53 4.47 3.71 10.96
CA THR A 53 3.89 2.42 10.57
C THR A 53 4.97 1.35 10.35
N LEU A 54 6.12 1.70 9.76
CA LEU A 54 7.25 0.79 9.61
C LEU A 54 7.88 0.40 10.96
N THR A 55 7.94 1.34 11.91
CA THR A 55 8.46 1.08 13.26
C THR A 55 7.55 0.10 14.02
N ALA A 56 6.23 0.31 13.97
CA ALA A 56 5.25 -0.60 14.54
C ALA A 56 5.36 -2.01 13.91
N LEU A 57 5.46 -2.10 12.58
CA LEU A 57 5.68 -3.37 11.89
C LEU A 57 7.00 -4.05 12.31
N ALA A 58 8.06 -3.28 12.52
CA ALA A 58 9.35 -3.83 12.99
C ALA A 58 9.26 -4.41 14.41
N GLN A 59 8.37 -3.86 15.24
CA GLN A 59 8.07 -4.34 16.59
C GLN A 59 7.07 -5.49 16.60
N GLY A 60 6.49 -5.85 15.45
CA GLY A 60 5.48 -6.90 15.32
C GLY A 60 4.07 -6.44 15.74
N GLU A 61 3.85 -5.13 15.79
CA GLU A 61 2.55 -4.54 16.12
C GLU A 61 1.63 -4.53 14.89
N HIS A 62 0.32 -4.65 15.14
CA HIS A 62 -0.69 -4.54 14.10
C HIS A 62 -1.16 -3.09 13.94
N THR A 63 -1.17 -2.61 12.71
CA THR A 63 -1.71 -1.30 12.34
C THR A 63 -2.64 -1.44 11.15
N PRO A 64 -3.67 -0.59 11.00
CA PRO A 64 -4.57 -0.64 9.86
C PRO A 64 -3.86 -0.33 8.53
N ASP A 65 -2.76 0.42 8.59
CA ASP A 65 -2.00 0.89 7.44
C ASP A 65 -0.87 -0.07 7.01
N ALA A 66 -0.65 -1.16 7.76
CA ALA A 66 0.31 -2.21 7.41
C ALA A 66 -0.42 -3.52 7.06
N ILE A 67 -0.47 -3.83 5.77
CA ILE A 67 -0.98 -5.12 5.30
C ILE A 67 0.19 -6.09 5.24
N THR A 68 0.14 -7.17 6.03
CA THR A 68 1.11 -8.26 5.96
C THR A 68 0.49 -9.51 5.39
N ALA A 69 1.26 -10.25 4.59
CA ALA A 69 0.81 -11.50 4.01
C ALA A 69 1.95 -12.48 3.82
N GLN A 70 1.61 -13.77 3.94
CA GLN A 70 2.42 -14.84 3.38
C GLN A 70 1.97 -15.06 1.93
N ALA A 71 2.82 -14.70 0.99
CA ALA A 71 2.55 -14.93 -0.42
C ALA A 71 2.46 -16.43 -0.72
N ALA A 72 1.33 -16.84 -1.25
CA ALA A 72 1.14 -18.14 -1.88
C ALA A 72 1.06 -17.96 -3.40
N PRO A 73 1.45 -18.97 -4.20
CA PRO A 73 1.17 -18.95 -5.63
C PRO A 73 -0.33 -18.77 -5.86
N ILE A 74 -0.72 -17.69 -6.55
CA ILE A 74 -2.10 -17.52 -6.99
C ILE A 74 -2.29 -18.48 -8.16
N THR A 75 -3.09 -19.52 -7.97
CA THR A 75 -3.48 -20.44 -9.02
C THR A 75 -4.94 -20.17 -9.42
N GLY A 76 -5.25 -20.31 -10.72
CA GLY A 76 -6.59 -20.12 -11.25
C GLY A 76 -6.81 -18.81 -12.03
N ARG A 77 -8.06 -18.61 -12.47
CA ARG A 77 -8.47 -17.44 -13.25
C ARG A 77 -8.99 -16.34 -12.33
N GLN A 78 -8.78 -15.09 -12.74
CA GLN A 78 -9.36 -13.93 -12.08
C GLN A 78 -10.83 -13.76 -12.50
N VAL A 79 -11.67 -13.33 -11.56
CA VAL A 79 -13.08 -13.00 -11.79
C VAL A 79 -13.39 -11.62 -11.19
N TRP A 80 -14.25 -10.86 -11.85
CA TRP A 80 -14.78 -9.60 -11.35
C TRP A 80 -16.17 -9.86 -10.76
N VAL A 81 -16.40 -9.45 -9.50
CA VAL A 81 -17.69 -9.57 -8.83
C VAL A 81 -18.32 -8.18 -8.77
N PHE A 82 -19.52 -8.04 -9.35
CA PHE A 82 -20.28 -6.79 -9.36
C PHE A 82 -21.39 -6.90 -8.31
N PRO A 83 -21.38 -6.08 -7.25
CA PRO A 83 -22.40 -6.15 -6.21
C PRO A 83 -23.77 -5.71 -6.73
N GLY A 84 -24.83 -6.24 -6.13
CA GLY A 84 -26.18 -5.72 -6.31
C GLY A 84 -26.41 -4.42 -5.51
N GLN A 85 -27.68 -4.08 -5.30
CA GLN A 85 -28.05 -2.94 -4.47
C GLN A 85 -27.64 -3.15 -2.99
N GLY A 86 -27.11 -2.11 -2.36
CA GLY A 86 -26.89 -2.04 -0.91
C GLY A 86 -25.43 -1.85 -0.49
N ALA A 87 -24.48 -1.99 -1.42
CA ALA A 87 -23.07 -1.73 -1.15
C ALA A 87 -22.70 -0.24 -1.22
N GLN A 88 -23.54 0.58 -1.87
CA GLN A 88 -23.27 2.00 -2.08
C GLN A 88 -23.47 2.84 -0.80
N TRP A 89 -22.66 3.87 -0.65
CA TRP A 89 -22.78 4.90 0.38
C TRP A 89 -22.75 6.30 -0.26
N ALA A 90 -23.30 7.30 0.42
CA ALA A 90 -23.39 8.67 -0.12
C ALA A 90 -21.98 9.28 -0.27
N GLY A 91 -21.62 9.67 -1.49
CA GLY A 91 -20.27 10.16 -1.80
C GLY A 91 -19.30 9.09 -2.30
N MET A 92 -19.74 7.83 -2.45
CA MET A 92 -18.91 6.77 -3.02
C MET A 92 -18.33 7.18 -4.38
N GLY A 93 -17.01 7.12 -4.49
CA GLY A 93 -16.29 7.45 -5.71
C GLY A 93 -16.02 8.94 -5.94
N ALA A 94 -16.53 9.85 -5.10
CA ALA A 94 -16.31 11.29 -5.26
C ALA A 94 -14.82 11.65 -5.22
N ASP A 95 -14.10 11.21 -4.18
CA ASP A 95 -12.65 11.45 -4.07
C ASP A 95 -11.86 10.85 -5.24
N LEU A 96 -12.34 9.75 -5.82
CA LEU A 96 -11.70 9.12 -6.98
C LEU A 96 -11.88 9.93 -8.28
N LEU A 97 -12.91 10.76 -8.38
CA LEU A 97 -13.06 11.69 -9.52
C LEU A 97 -11.94 12.74 -9.50
N ASP A 98 -11.52 13.19 -8.32
CA ASP A 98 -10.48 14.21 -8.18
C ASP A 98 -9.06 13.63 -8.18
N THR A 99 -8.89 12.41 -7.63
CA THR A 99 -7.56 11.82 -7.37
C THR A 99 -7.13 10.78 -8.38
N SER A 100 -8.05 10.21 -9.17
CA SER A 100 -7.74 9.14 -10.14
C SER A 100 -8.19 9.52 -11.55
N PRO A 101 -7.25 9.96 -12.42
CA PRO A 101 -7.56 10.31 -13.80
C PRO A 101 -8.23 9.17 -14.58
N ALA A 102 -7.82 7.92 -14.33
CA ALA A 102 -8.39 6.75 -14.99
C ALA A 102 -9.85 6.50 -14.59
N PHE A 103 -10.18 6.72 -13.30
CA PHE A 103 -11.56 6.60 -12.82
C PHE A 103 -12.42 7.75 -13.37
N ALA A 104 -11.94 8.99 -13.28
CA ALA A 104 -12.63 10.17 -13.79
C ALA A 104 -12.96 10.08 -15.29
N GLN A 105 -12.00 9.61 -16.10
CA GLN A 105 -12.21 9.39 -17.52
C GLN A 105 -13.36 8.39 -17.76
N LYS A 106 -13.34 7.24 -17.07
CA LYS A 106 -14.37 6.22 -17.25
C LYS A 106 -15.74 6.69 -16.78
N MET A 107 -15.81 7.47 -15.71
CA MET A 107 -17.08 8.06 -15.25
C MET A 107 -17.63 9.10 -16.22
N THR A 108 -16.78 9.82 -16.95
CA THR A 108 -17.22 10.79 -17.98
C THR A 108 -17.81 10.10 -19.21
N GLU A 109 -17.38 8.86 -19.50
CA GLU A 109 -17.87 8.06 -20.61
C GLU A 109 -19.22 7.35 -20.31
N CYS A 110 -19.60 7.24 -19.03
CA CYS A 110 -20.82 6.58 -18.56
C CYS A 110 -22.02 7.53 -18.54
#